data_AF-A0A2X1SDY5-F1
#
_entry.id   AF-A0A2X1SDY5-F1
#
_cell.length_a   1.000
_cell.length_b   1.000
_cell.length_c   1.000
_cell.angle_alpha   90.00
_cell.angle_beta   90.00
_cell.angle_gamma   90.00
#
_symmetry.space_group_name_H-M   'P 1'
#
loop_
_entity.id
_entity.type
_entity.pdbx_description
1 polymer ?
#
loop_
_entity_poly.entity_id
_entity_poly.type
_entity_poly.pdbx_seq_one_letter_code
_entity_poly.pdbx_strand_id
1 'polypeptide(L)'
;MGSEVFHHLAKVLKSKGMNTAVGDEGGYAPNLGSNAEALAVIAEAVKAAGYELGKDITLAMDCAASEFYKDGKYVLAGEGNKAFTSEEFTHFLEELTKQYPIVSIEDGLDESDWEGFAYQTKVLGDKIQLVGDELFVTTPRS
;
A
#
# COMPACT_ATOMS: atom_id res chain seq x y z
N MET A 1 20.64 4.49 3.20
CA MET A 1 19.44 3.64 3.10
C MET A 1 18.38 4.20 2.14
N GLY A 2 17.48 5.11 2.56
CA GLY A 2 16.35 5.55 1.71
C GLY A 2 16.74 6.16 0.35
N SER A 3 17.67 7.11 0.32
CA SER A 3 18.18 7.72 -0.93
C SER A 3 18.82 6.70 -1.87
N GLU A 4 19.55 5.72 -1.35
CA GLU A 4 20.18 4.66 -2.15
C GLU A 4 19.12 3.77 -2.81
N VAL A 5 18.14 3.30 -2.03
CA VAL A 5 17.03 2.49 -2.55
C VAL A 5 16.25 3.25 -3.61
N PHE A 6 15.98 4.55 -3.39
CA PHE A 6 15.32 5.41 -4.37
C PHE A 6 16.09 5.48 -5.70
N HIS A 7 17.40 5.72 -5.66
CA HIS A 7 18.23 5.75 -6.88
C HIS A 7 18.34 4.37 -7.56
N HIS A 8 18.31 3.28 -6.80
CA HIS A 8 18.26 1.93 -7.35
C HIS A 8 16.90 1.61 -7.98
N LEU A 9 15.80 2.06 -7.38
CA LEU A 9 14.46 1.92 -7.94
C LEU A 9 14.35 2.64 -9.30
N ALA A 10 14.96 3.81 -9.45
CA ALA A 10 15.05 4.50 -10.74
C ALA A 10 15.69 3.62 -11.84
N LYS A 11 16.75 2.86 -11.49
CA LYS A 11 17.45 1.97 -12.42
C LYS A 11 16.59 0.74 -12.75
N VAL A 12 15.93 0.15 -11.75
CA VAL A 12 15.01 -0.98 -11.91
C VAL A 12 13.88 -0.60 -12.88
N LEU A 13 13.19 0.52 -12.63
CA LEU A 13 12.12 1.01 -13.48
C LEU A 13 12.60 1.30 -14.92
N LYS A 14 13.74 1.99 -15.08
CA LYS A 14 14.33 2.24 -16.41
C LYS A 14 14.67 0.95 -17.15
N SER A 15 15.17 -0.07 -16.46
CA SER A 15 15.50 -1.37 -17.07
C SER A 15 14.27 -2.10 -17.60
N LYS A 16 13.10 -1.85 -16.99
CA LYS A 16 11.79 -2.36 -17.42
C LYS A 16 11.08 -1.44 -18.41
N GLY A 17 11.72 -0.37 -18.85
CA GLY A 17 11.13 0.61 -19.77
C GLY A 17 10.02 1.48 -19.16
N MET A 18 9.93 1.53 -17.82
CA MET A 18 8.91 2.28 -17.09
C MET A 18 9.31 3.75 -16.89
N ASN A 19 8.30 4.61 -16.73
CA ASN A 19 8.51 6.03 -16.45
C ASN A 19 9.19 6.23 -15.08
N THR A 20 10.06 7.23 -14.99
CA THR A 20 10.74 7.64 -13.74
C THR A 20 10.52 9.12 -13.41
N ALA A 21 9.50 9.74 -14.02
CA ALA A 21 8.99 11.01 -13.55
C ALA A 21 8.46 10.88 -12.12
N VAL A 22 8.60 11.96 -11.36
CA VAL A 22 8.16 12.03 -9.97
C VAL A 22 6.76 12.64 -9.89
N GLY A 23 5.94 12.13 -8.98
CA GLY A 23 4.67 12.74 -8.59
C GLY A 23 4.87 13.84 -7.54
N ASP A 24 3.76 14.28 -6.95
CA ASP A 24 3.73 15.42 -6.03
C ASP A 24 4.54 15.18 -4.74
N GLU A 25 4.62 13.93 -4.29
CA GLU A 25 5.40 13.52 -3.11
C GLU A 25 6.85 13.15 -3.42
N GLY A 26 7.31 13.33 -4.66
CA GLY A 26 8.66 13.00 -5.07
C GLY A 26 8.93 11.50 -5.31
N GLY A 27 7.93 10.63 -5.11
CA GLY A 27 7.96 9.23 -5.51
C GLY A 27 7.78 9.03 -7.02
N TYR A 28 8.17 7.87 -7.57
CA TYR A 28 7.97 7.55 -8.98
C TYR A 28 6.52 7.15 -9.27
N ALA A 29 5.99 7.57 -10.42
CA ALA A 29 4.65 7.19 -10.90
C ALA A 29 4.71 6.37 -12.21
N PRO A 30 5.24 5.14 -12.21
CA PRO A 30 5.23 4.26 -13.38
C PRO A 30 3.83 3.68 -13.63
N ASN A 31 3.54 3.32 -14.88
CA ASN A 31 2.38 2.48 -15.19
C ASN A 31 2.72 1.03 -14.79
N LEU A 32 2.07 0.54 -13.74
CA LEU A 32 2.19 -0.83 -13.25
C LEU A 32 0.93 -1.62 -13.59
N GLY A 33 1.08 -2.92 -13.78
CA GLY A 33 -0.01 -3.83 -14.12
C GLY A 33 -0.78 -4.37 -12.92
N SER A 34 -0.29 -4.19 -11.70
CA SER A 34 -0.98 -4.56 -10.44
C SER A 34 -0.36 -3.86 -9.23
N ASN A 35 -1.07 -3.84 -8.11
CA ASN A 35 -0.54 -3.31 -6.83
C ASN A 35 0.64 -4.16 -6.33
N ALA A 36 0.58 -5.48 -6.52
CA ALA A 36 1.66 -6.39 -6.14
C ALA A 36 2.95 -6.13 -6.94
N GLU A 37 2.85 -5.64 -8.18
CA GLU A 37 4.02 -5.28 -8.98
C GLU A 37 4.79 -4.09 -8.37
N ALA A 38 4.08 -3.14 -7.74
CA ALA A 38 4.71 -2.03 -7.03
C ALA A 38 5.62 -2.54 -5.90
N LEU A 39 5.10 -3.47 -5.09
CA LEU A 39 5.86 -4.10 -4.00
C LEU A 39 7.05 -4.90 -4.54
N ALA A 40 6.89 -5.59 -5.67
CA ALA A 40 7.94 -6.37 -6.29
C ALA A 40 9.12 -5.50 -6.77
N VAL A 41 8.86 -4.36 -7.42
CA VAL A 41 9.94 -3.47 -7.89
C VAL A 41 10.65 -2.75 -6.74
N ILE A 42 9.94 -2.45 -5.65
CA ILE A 42 10.54 -1.92 -4.42
C ILE A 42 11.45 -2.97 -3.79
N ALA A 43 11.00 -4.22 -3.66
CA ALA A 43 11.81 -5.31 -3.15
C ALA A 43 13.09 -5.55 -3.98
N GLU A 44 12.97 -5.49 -5.31
CA GLU A 44 14.10 -5.57 -6.24
C GLU A 44 15.11 -4.42 -6.00
N ALA A 45 14.62 -3.19 -5.81
CA ALA A 45 15.44 -2.02 -5.54
C ALA A 45 16.16 -2.10 -4.18
N VAL A 46 15.46 -2.55 -3.13
CA VAL A 46 16.04 -2.77 -1.79
C VAL A 46 17.20 -3.75 -1.86
N LYS A 47 17.00 -4.89 -2.54
CA LYS A 47 18.04 -5.89 -2.76
C LYS A 47 19.20 -5.33 -3.59
N ALA A 48 18.91 -4.58 -4.66
CA ALA A 48 19.93 -4.00 -5.52
C ALA A 48 20.79 -2.95 -4.79
N ALA A 49 20.23 -2.28 -3.78
CA ALA A 49 20.94 -1.36 -2.89
C ALA A 49 21.75 -2.07 -1.79
N GLY A 50 21.67 -3.41 -1.69
CA GLY A 50 22.44 -4.21 -0.74
C GLY A 50 21.81 -4.37 0.64
N TYR A 51 20.52 -4.09 0.78
CA TYR A 51 19.76 -4.22 2.03
C TYR A 51 18.87 -5.47 2.04
N GLU A 52 18.59 -5.99 3.23
CA GLU A 52 17.71 -7.12 3.47
C GLU A 52 16.27 -6.66 3.78
N LEU A 53 15.34 -6.92 2.87
CA LEU A 53 13.93 -6.61 3.07
C LEU A 53 13.34 -7.45 4.23
N GLY A 54 12.61 -6.81 5.13
CA GLY A 54 12.05 -7.39 6.35
C GLY A 54 12.97 -7.31 7.57
N LYS A 55 14.21 -6.85 7.41
CA LYS A 55 15.17 -6.67 8.51
C LYS A 55 15.76 -5.27 8.52
N ASP A 56 16.37 -4.86 7.41
CA ASP A 56 16.93 -3.52 7.25
C ASP A 56 15.83 -2.52 6.83
N ILE A 57 14.88 -2.99 6.02
CA ILE A 57 13.78 -2.18 5.47
C ILE A 57 12.47 -2.98 5.53
N THR A 58 11.45 -2.43 6.19
CA THR A 58 10.06 -2.90 6.11
C THR A 58 9.25 -2.00 5.19
N LEU A 59 8.04 -2.43 4.83
CA LEU A 59 7.14 -1.67 3.97
C LEU A 59 5.95 -1.10 4.77
N ALA A 60 5.47 0.04 4.31
CA ALA A 60 4.20 0.62 4.72
C ALA A 60 3.44 1.01 3.46
N MET A 61 2.11 1.05 3.55
CA MET A 61 1.25 1.45 2.45
C MET A 61 0.17 2.40 2.95
N ASP A 62 -0.11 3.43 2.17
CA ASP A 62 -1.32 4.22 2.26
C ASP A 62 -2.23 3.78 1.10
N CYS A 63 -3.41 3.30 1.45
CA CYS A 63 -4.39 2.88 0.47
C CYS A 63 -5.26 4.03 -0.01
N ALA A 64 -5.47 5.07 0.80
CA ALA A 64 -6.49 6.12 0.55
C ALA A 64 -7.80 5.51 0.01
N ALA A 65 -8.33 4.48 0.69
CA ALA A 65 -9.32 3.58 0.09
C ALA A 65 -10.66 4.25 -0.26
N SER A 66 -10.96 5.39 0.36
CA SER A 66 -12.08 6.26 0.02
C SER A 66 -12.08 6.65 -1.48
N GLU A 67 -10.91 6.85 -2.08
CA GLU A 67 -10.75 7.28 -3.49
C GLU A 67 -11.23 6.24 -4.51
N PHE A 68 -11.34 4.98 -4.10
CA PHE A 68 -11.86 3.89 -4.94
C PHE A 68 -13.04 3.14 -4.31
N TYR A 69 -13.64 3.70 -3.26
CA TYR A 69 -14.88 3.19 -2.69
C TYR A 69 -16.08 3.71 -3.47
N LYS A 70 -16.93 2.79 -3.93
CA LYS A 70 -18.11 3.10 -4.73
C LYS A 70 -19.23 2.11 -4.47
N ASP A 71 -20.41 2.63 -4.15
CA ASP A 71 -21.65 1.86 -3.99
C ASP A 71 -21.48 0.66 -3.02
N GLY A 72 -20.75 0.85 -1.92
CA GLY A 72 -20.54 -0.20 -0.92
C GLY A 72 -19.37 -1.15 -1.22
N LYS A 73 -18.55 -0.87 -2.24
CA LYS A 73 -17.46 -1.74 -2.68
C LYS A 73 -16.19 -0.99 -2.99
N TYR A 74 -15.05 -1.64 -2.80
CA TYR A 74 -13.72 -1.15 -3.18
C TYR A 74 -13.40 -1.61 -4.61
N VAL A 75 -13.21 -0.70 -5.56
CA VAL A 75 -13.05 -1.01 -6.99
C VAL A 75 -11.64 -0.69 -7.48
N LEU A 76 -10.82 -1.74 -7.64
CA LEU A 76 -9.43 -1.59 -8.06
C LEU A 76 -9.30 -1.57 -9.59
N ALA A 77 -9.20 -0.38 -10.17
CA ALA A 77 -9.00 -0.21 -11.61
C ALA A 77 -7.72 -0.89 -12.11
N GLY A 78 -6.63 -0.79 -11.34
CA GLY A 78 -5.34 -1.45 -11.61
C GLY A 78 -5.38 -2.99 -11.52
N GLU A 79 -6.46 -3.57 -11.01
CA GLU A 79 -6.68 -5.02 -10.91
C GLU A 79 -7.84 -5.47 -11.82
N GLY A 80 -8.05 -4.76 -12.94
CA GLY A 80 -9.09 -5.10 -13.92
C GLY A 80 -10.51 -4.74 -13.47
N ASN A 81 -10.68 -3.66 -12.71
CA ASN A 81 -11.94 -3.22 -12.11
C ASN A 81 -12.55 -4.27 -11.16
N LYS A 82 -11.70 -5.04 -10.48
CA LYS A 82 -12.16 -5.99 -9.47
C LYS A 82 -12.80 -5.23 -8.32
N ALA A 83 -14.00 -5.64 -7.95
CA ALA A 83 -14.78 -5.05 -6.87
C ALA A 83 -14.77 -5.98 -5.65
N PHE A 84 -14.53 -5.42 -4.47
CA PHE A 84 -14.42 -6.14 -3.20
C PHE A 84 -15.42 -5.59 -2.19
N THR A 85 -15.98 -6.45 -1.33
CA THR A 85 -16.53 -6.00 -0.05
C THR A 85 -15.41 -5.59 0.91
N SER A 86 -15.76 -4.98 2.04
CA SER A 86 -14.78 -4.60 3.09
C SER A 86 -14.00 -5.80 3.63
N GLU A 87 -14.67 -6.93 3.84
CA GLU A 87 -14.02 -8.17 4.29
C GLU A 87 -13.10 -8.75 3.21
N GLU A 88 -13.55 -8.78 1.96
CA GLU A 88 -12.74 -9.27 0.83
C GLU A 88 -11.52 -8.38 0.60
N PHE A 89 -11.66 -7.05 0.72
CA PHE A 89 -10.54 -6.12 0.60
C PHE A 89 -9.56 -6.24 1.77
N THR A 90 -10.08 -6.43 3.00
CA THR A 90 -9.25 -6.76 4.17
C THR A 90 -8.40 -8.01 3.94
N HIS A 91 -8.98 -9.09 3.39
CA HIS A 91 -8.23 -10.31 3.10
C HIS A 91 -7.28 -10.17 1.92
N PHE A 92 -7.60 -9.31 0.94
CA PHE A 92 -6.65 -8.94 -0.11
C PHE A 92 -5.41 -8.26 0.49
N LEU A 93 -5.60 -7.28 1.39
CA LEU A 93 -4.49 -6.63 2.11
C LEU A 93 -3.74 -7.62 3.00
N GLU A 94 -4.45 -8.50 3.71
CA GLU A 94 -3.84 -9.57 4.52
C GLU A 94 -2.89 -10.44 3.69
N GLU A 95 -3.31 -10.83 2.49
CA GLU A 95 -2.50 -11.65 1.59
C GLU A 95 -1.23 -10.92 1.14
N LEU A 96 -1.29 -9.60 0.91
CA LEU A 96 -0.09 -8.79 0.64
C LEU A 96 0.87 -8.79 1.84
N THR A 97 0.37 -8.71 3.07
CA THR A 97 1.21 -8.76 4.29
C THR A 97 1.87 -10.11 4.53
N LYS A 98 1.33 -11.20 3.95
CA LYS A 98 1.95 -12.53 3.99
C LYS A 98 3.09 -12.65 2.98
N GLN A 99 2.97 -11.95 1.86
CA GLN A 99 3.96 -12.00 0.77
C GLN A 99 5.11 -11.01 0.96
N TYR A 100 4.83 -9.87 1.59
CA TYR A 100 5.79 -8.79 1.80
C TYR A 100 5.80 -8.34 3.28
N PRO A 101 6.93 -7.85 3.80
CA PRO A 101 7.04 -7.40 5.18
C PRO A 101 6.42 -6.00 5.36
N ILE A 102 5.12 -5.92 5.06
CA ILE A 102 4.28 -4.76 5.32
C ILE A 102 3.97 -4.77 6.81
N VAL A 103 4.31 -3.68 7.49
CA VAL A 103 4.10 -3.54 8.95
C VAL A 103 3.13 -2.42 9.29
N SER A 104 2.74 -1.60 8.32
CA SER A 104 1.77 -0.52 8.49
C SER A 104 0.89 -0.39 7.26
N ILE A 105 -0.41 -0.22 7.48
CA ILE A 105 -1.42 0.07 6.46
C ILE A 105 -2.21 1.28 6.94
N GLU A 106 -2.26 2.31 6.11
CA GLU A 106 -3.00 3.55 6.33
C GLU A 106 -4.23 3.59 5.41
N ASP A 107 -5.35 4.08 5.98
CA ASP A 107 -6.66 4.22 5.33
C ASP A 107 -7.03 3.03 4.43
N GLY A 108 -6.88 1.83 5.02
CA GLY A 108 -7.11 0.55 4.35
C GLY A 108 -8.59 0.28 4.01
N LEU A 109 -9.51 1.15 4.42
CA LEU A 109 -10.94 1.15 4.13
C LEU A 109 -11.44 2.61 4.08
N ASP A 110 -12.63 2.82 3.53
CA ASP A 110 -13.28 4.13 3.40
C ASP A 110 -13.55 4.76 4.78
N GLU A 111 -13.43 6.08 4.90
CA GLU A 111 -13.62 6.84 6.16
C GLU A 111 -14.98 6.60 6.84
N SER A 112 -16.00 6.22 6.07
CA SER A 112 -17.35 5.94 6.57
C SER A 112 -17.59 4.46 6.90
N ASP A 113 -16.67 3.55 6.57
CA ASP A 113 -16.78 2.10 6.75
C ASP A 113 -16.29 1.63 8.13
N TRP A 114 -16.96 2.10 9.18
CA TRP A 114 -16.60 1.79 10.57
C TRP A 114 -16.73 0.31 10.93
N GLU A 115 -17.73 -0.38 10.37
CA GLU A 115 -17.91 -1.82 10.57
C GLU A 115 -16.78 -2.61 9.88
N GLY A 116 -16.42 -2.22 8.66
CA GLY A 116 -15.26 -2.75 7.96
C GLY A 116 -13.96 -2.51 8.72
N PHE A 117 -13.72 -1.30 9.25
CA PHE A 117 -12.52 -1.00 10.05
C PHE A 117 -12.45 -1.84 11.32
N ALA A 118 -13.57 -2.06 12.00
CA ALA A 118 -13.61 -2.97 13.15
C ALA A 118 -13.23 -4.40 12.75
N TYR A 119 -13.70 -4.87 11.61
CA TYR A 119 -13.31 -6.17 11.04
C TYR A 119 -11.81 -6.21 10.68
N GLN A 120 -11.31 -5.20 9.96
CA GLN A 120 -9.92 -5.10 9.57
C GLN A 120 -8.99 -5.08 10.79
N THR A 121 -9.35 -4.33 11.83
CA THR A 121 -8.61 -4.28 13.10
C THR A 121 -8.58 -5.64 13.77
N LYS A 122 -9.70 -6.37 13.78
CA LYS A 122 -9.75 -7.73 14.33
C LYS A 122 -8.86 -8.71 13.55
N VAL A 123 -8.76 -8.58 12.23
CA VAL A 123 -7.99 -9.50 11.39
C VAL A 123 -6.49 -9.18 11.40
N LEU A 124 -6.13 -7.89 11.34
CA LEU A 124 -4.76 -7.44 11.08
C LEU A 124 -4.10 -6.74 12.27
N GLY A 125 -4.87 -6.14 13.17
CA GLY A 125 -4.38 -5.19 14.19
C GLY A 125 -3.39 -5.76 15.20
N ASP A 126 -3.36 -7.09 15.39
CA ASP A 126 -2.39 -7.75 16.27
C ASP A 126 -0.97 -7.78 15.68
N LYS A 127 -0.82 -7.60 14.36
CA LYS A 127 0.45 -7.76 13.63
C LYS A 127 0.82 -6.55 12.80
N ILE A 128 -0.16 -5.78 12.36
CA ILE A 128 -0.04 -4.68 11.42
C ILE A 128 -0.50 -3.41 12.12
N GLN A 129 0.32 -2.36 12.05
CA GLN A 129 -0.13 -1.04 12.46
C GLN A 129 -1.21 -0.55 11.49
N LEU A 130 -2.40 -0.25 12.00
CA LEU A 130 -3.48 0.35 11.22
C LEU A 130 -3.55 1.84 11.56
N VAL A 131 -3.30 2.68 10.56
CA VAL A 131 -3.30 4.14 10.69
C VAL A 131 -4.58 4.67 10.03
N GLY A 132 -5.29 5.54 10.73
CA GLY A 132 -6.42 6.28 10.15
C GLY A 132 -6.02 7.74 9.98
N ASP A 133 -6.05 8.26 8.76
CA ASP A 133 -5.84 9.71 8.49
C ASP A 133 -7.21 10.37 8.25
N GLU A 134 -7.88 10.02 7.15
CA GLU A 134 -9.24 10.46 6.85
C GLU A 134 -10.22 9.97 7.91
N LEU A 135 -10.01 8.77 8.46
CA LEU A 135 -10.86 8.21 9.51
C LEU A 135 -10.90 9.07 10.79
N PHE A 136 -9.81 9.77 11.12
CA PHE A 136 -9.70 10.50 12.39
C PHE A 136 -9.56 12.03 12.24
N VAL A 137 -9.29 12.54 11.03
CA VAL A 137 -9.19 13.98 10.67
C VAL A 137 -8.44 14.84 11.72
N THR A 138 -7.49 14.24 12.43
CA THR A 138 -6.77 14.82 13.58
C THR A 138 -7.67 15.56 14.59
N THR A 139 -8.93 15.14 14.78
CA THR A 139 -9.90 15.85 15.63
C THR A 139 -10.22 15.06 16.91
N PRO A 140 -9.76 15.52 18.09
CA PRO A 140 -10.19 14.94 19.36
C PRO A 140 -11.67 15.29 19.62
N ARG A 141 -12.52 14.28 19.89
CA ARG A 141 -13.86 14.50 20.43
C ARG A 141 -13.76 14.62 21.96
N SER A 142 -14.08 15.79 22.50
CA SER A 142 -14.17 16.09 23.94
C SER A 142 -15.50 15.66 24.54
#